data_AF-A0A417JG71-F1
#
_entry.id   AF-A0A417JG71-F1
#
_cell.length_a   1.000
_cell.length_b   1.000
_cell.length_c   1.000
_cell.angle_alpha   90.00
_cell.angle_beta   90.00
_cell.angle_gamma   90.00
#
_symmetry.space_group_name_H-M   'P 1'
#
loop_
_entity.id
_entity.type
_entity.pdbx_description
1 polymer ?
#
loop_
_entity_poly.entity_id
_entity_poly.type
_entity_poly.pdbx_seq_one_letter_code
_entity_poly.pdbx_strand_id
1 'polypeptide(L)'
;MTHTTVKVNSSCMITYRSNQYSVPPKYLGKRLVLQVYDNYLHVYYNTELIVIHPISAKKLNYTHDHYVAISKQTFKEQTMDIEKIAKENLTQIGAMFKNE
;
A
#
# COMPACT_ATOMS: atom_id res chain seq x y z
N MET A 1 13.43 -11.97 23.56
CA MET A 1 12.81 -10.73 23.05
C MET A 1 11.56 -11.12 22.28
N THR A 2 10.40 -10.57 22.62
CA THR A 2 9.14 -10.88 21.92
C THR A 2 8.99 -9.95 20.72
N HIS A 3 9.24 -10.48 19.52
CA HIS A 3 9.02 -9.74 18.28
C HIS A 3 7.55 -9.77 17.92
N THR A 4 6.94 -8.60 17.72
CA THR A 4 5.55 -8.53 17.25
C THR A 4 5.57 -8.51 15.72
N THR A 5 4.94 -9.51 15.11
CA THR A 5 4.82 -9.61 13.66
C THR A 5 3.43 -9.22 13.22
N VAL A 6 3.34 -8.31 12.25
CA VAL A 6 2.07 -7.78 11.73
C VAL A 6 2.02 -7.92 10.22
N LYS A 7 0.82 -8.13 9.67
CA LYS A 7 0.60 -8.20 8.23
C LYS A 7 0.28 -6.80 7.70
N VAL A 8 0.89 -6.44 6.57
CA VAL A 8 0.55 -5.21 5.84
C VAL A 8 -0.83 -5.37 5.19
N ASN A 9 -1.73 -4.41 5.45
CA ASN A 9 -3.09 -4.40 4.92
C ASN A 9 -3.16 -3.85 3.48
N SER A 10 -4.36 -3.87 2.88
CA SER A 10 -4.62 -3.38 1.51
C SER A 10 -4.27 -1.90 1.30
N SER A 11 -4.29 -1.10 2.37
CA SER A 11 -3.91 0.32 2.35
C SER A 11 -2.41 0.56 2.54
N CYS A 12 -1.58 -0.49 2.42
CA CYS A 12 -0.14 -0.43 2.65
C CYS A 12 0.22 0.10 4.06
N MET A 13 -0.52 -0.35 5.08
CA MET A 13 -0.29 0.02 6.46
C MET A 13 -0.14 -1.19 7.39
N ILE A 14 0.51 -0.95 8.53
CA ILE A 14 0.61 -1.87 9.66
C ILE A 14 -0.07 -1.27 10.89
N THR A 15 -0.60 -2.12 11.78
CA THR A 15 -1.25 -1.67 13.02
C THR A 15 -0.34 -1.87 14.23
N TYR A 16 -0.19 -0.82 15.03
CA TYR A 16 0.45 -0.86 16.34
C TYR A 16 -0.38 -0.05 17.35
N ARG A 17 -0.79 -0.67 18.47
CA ARG A 17 -1.62 -0.04 19.52
C ARG A 17 -2.85 0.70 18.97
N SER A 18 -3.61 0.05 18.07
CA SER A 18 -4.83 0.60 17.45
C SER A 18 -4.62 1.82 16.53
N ASN A 19 -3.37 2.16 16.22
CA ASN A 19 -3.01 3.19 15.24
C ASN A 19 -2.29 2.53 14.06
N GLN A 20 -2.43 3.11 12.87
CA GLN A 20 -1.85 2.57 11.65
C GLN A 20 -0.66 3.41 11.19
N TYR A 21 0.35 2.73 10.65
CA TYR A 21 1.59 3.32 10.17
C TYR A 21 1.85 2.83 8.74
N SER A 22 2.10 3.78 7.84
CA SER A 22 2.33 3.48 6.43
C SER A 22 3.66 2.76 6.22
N VAL A 23 3.69 1.89 5.22
CA VAL A 23 4.90 1.24 4.70
C VAL A 23 4.94 1.36 3.17
N PRO A 24 6.11 1.19 2.53
CA PRO A 24 6.19 1.21 1.08
C PRO A 24 5.28 0.15 0.42
N PRO A 25 4.64 0.45 -0.73
CA PRO A 25 3.72 -0.49 -1.38
C PRO A 25 4.34 -1.85 -1.74
N LYS A 26 5.67 -1.92 -1.93
CA LYS A 26 6.40 -3.19 -2.17
C LYS A 26 6.22 -4.24 -1.05
N TYR A 27 5.71 -3.84 0.11
CA TYR A 27 5.43 -4.71 1.25
C TYR A 27 3.96 -5.10 1.41
N LEU A 28 3.08 -4.73 0.47
CA LEU A 28 1.66 -5.09 0.49
C LEU A 28 1.46 -6.60 0.75
N GLY A 29 0.64 -6.93 1.75
CA GLY A 29 0.35 -8.31 2.15
C GLY A 29 1.47 -9.08 2.86
N LYS A 30 2.69 -8.51 2.94
CA LYS A 30 3.83 -9.14 3.62
C LYS A 30 3.72 -9.03 5.14
N ARG A 31 4.48 -9.85 5.86
CA ARG A 31 4.60 -9.80 7.32
C ARG A 31 5.86 -9.04 7.71
N LEU A 32 5.71 -8.04 8.58
CA LEU A 32 6.78 -7.17 9.06
C LEU A 32 6.98 -7.35 10.56
N VAL A 33 8.20 -7.17 11.02
CA VAL A 33 8.57 -7.23 12.44
C VAL A 33 8.60 -5.82 13.01
N LEU A 34 7.95 -5.64 14.15
CA LEU A 34 7.90 -4.38 14.88
C LEU A 34 8.83 -4.43 16.08
N GLN A 35 9.59 -3.36 16.26
CA GLN A 35 10.40 -3.11 17.45
C GLN A 35 10.19 -1.67 17.90
N VAL A 36 10.21 -1.44 19.20
CA VAL A 36 10.00 -0.11 19.77
C VAL A 36 11.20 0.29 20.60
N TYR A 37 11.78 1.44 20.27
CA TYR A 37 12.92 2.04 20.96
C TYR A 37 12.66 3.54 21.07
N ASP A 38 12.82 4.12 22.27
CA ASP A 38 12.70 5.57 22.51
C ASP A 38 11.48 6.24 21.89
N ASN A 39 10.31 5.59 22.01
CA ASN A 39 9.04 6.05 21.43
C ASN A 39 9.00 6.09 19.89
N TYR A 40 9.89 5.37 19.23
CA TYR A 40 9.90 5.13 17.79
C TYR A 40 9.58 3.68 17.46
N LEU A 41 8.63 3.49 16.54
CA LEU A 41 8.27 2.23 15.94
C LEU A 41 9.20 1.94 14.76
N HIS A 42 10.11 1.00 14.95
CA HIS A 42 11.01 0.49 13.93
C HIS A 42 10.34 -0.71 13.24
N VAL A 43 10.28 -0.66 11.90
CA VAL A 43 9.59 -1.66 11.09
C VAL A 43 10.59 -2.36 10.19
N TYR A 44 10.66 -3.68 10.32
CA TYR A 44 11.63 -4.51 9.60
C TYR A 44 10.94 -5.53 8.68
N TYR A 45 11.60 -5.84 7.58
CA TYR A 45 11.33 -7.02 6.77
C TYR A 45 12.55 -7.93 6.81
N ASN A 46 12.42 -9.08 7.45
CA ASN A 46 13.56 -9.94 7.81
C ASN A 46 14.59 -9.14 8.63
N THR A 47 15.75 -8.84 8.04
CA THR A 47 16.84 -8.06 8.64
C THR A 47 16.91 -6.62 8.13
N GLU A 48 16.12 -6.25 7.12
CA GLU A 48 16.12 -4.92 6.51
C GLU A 48 15.23 -3.97 7.33
N LEU A 49 15.79 -2.86 7.80
CA LEU A 49 15.01 -1.75 8.38
C LEU A 49 14.32 -1.00 7.23
N ILE A 50 12.99 -1.00 7.25
CA ILE A 50 12.18 -0.38 6.20
C ILE A 50 11.87 1.07 6.51
N VAL A 51 11.40 1.33 7.72
CA VAL A 51 10.94 2.65 8.14
C VAL A 51 10.96 2.75 9.66
N ILE A 52 11.18 3.96 10.15
CA ILE A 52 11.01 4.34 11.55
C ILE A 52 9.89 5.37 11.62
N HIS A 53 8.91 5.16 12.50
CA HIS A 53 7.84 6.12 12.77
C HIS A 53 7.90 6.61 14.22
N PRO A 54 7.72 7.91 14.50
CA PRO A 54 7.41 8.34 15.85
C PRO A 54 6.05 7.76 16.26
N ILE A 55 5.99 7.13 17.44
CA ILE A 55 4.72 6.64 17.99
C ILE A 55 3.88 7.84 18.37
N SER A 56 2.66 7.89 17.83
CA SER A 56 1.75 9.02 18.02
C SER A 56 0.35 8.53 18.36
N ALA A 57 -0.49 9.45 18.83
CA ALA A 57 -1.93 9.22 19.03
C ALA A 57 -2.74 9.30 17.72
N LYS A 58 -2.13 9.70 16.59
CA LYS A 58 -2.82 9.80 15.31
C LYS A 58 -3.23 8.41 14.83
N LYS A 59 -4.46 8.30 14.33
CA LYS A 59 -4.99 7.03 13.81
C LYS A 59 -4.29 6.54 12.56
N LEU A 60 -3.86 7.46 11.70
CA LEU A 60 -3.14 7.18 10.47
C LEU A 60 -1.83 7.98 10.44
N ASN A 61 -0.72 7.28 10.30
CA ASN A 61 0.63 7.84 10.29
C ASN A 61 1.27 7.57 8.93
N TYR A 62 1.02 8.47 7.98
CA TYR A 62 1.65 8.44 6.67
C TYR A 62 2.99 9.17 6.68
N THR A 63 4.00 8.60 6.01
CA THR A 63 5.09 9.42 5.49
C THR A 63 4.65 10.01 4.15
N HIS A 64 5.21 11.16 3.78
CA HIS A 64 4.91 11.81 2.51
C HIS A 64 5.19 10.86 1.33
N ASP A 65 6.36 10.24 1.31
CA ASP A 65 6.80 9.35 0.23
C ASP A 65 5.89 8.12 0.09
N HIS A 66 5.48 7.52 1.19
CA HIS A 66 4.55 6.39 1.15
C HIS A 66 3.21 6.82 0.59
N TYR A 67 2.68 7.97 1.04
CA TYR A 67 1.40 8.47 0.56
C TYR A 67 1.45 8.70 -0.96
N VAL A 68 2.48 9.39 -1.45
CA VAL A 68 2.66 9.61 -2.90
C VAL A 68 2.78 8.29 -3.67
N ALA A 69 3.56 7.33 -3.18
CA ALA A 69 3.74 6.04 -3.84
C ALA A 69 2.45 5.22 -3.89
N ILE A 70 1.71 5.17 -2.78
CA ILE A 70 0.41 4.48 -2.68
C ILE A 70 -0.59 5.15 -3.63
N SER A 71 -0.72 6.47 -3.60
CA SER A 71 -1.62 7.21 -4.48
C SER A 71 -1.31 6.97 -5.96
N LYS A 72 -0.03 7.02 -6.36
CA LYS A 72 0.38 6.73 -7.74
C LYS A 72 -0.04 5.33 -8.18
N GLN A 73 0.10 4.33 -7.30
CA GLN A 73 -0.34 2.98 -7.61
C GLN A 73 -1.87 2.89 -7.77
N THR A 74 -2.62 3.48 -6.84
CA THR A 74 -4.09 3.51 -6.90
C THR A 74 -4.61 4.19 -8.17
N PHE A 75 -4.04 5.36 -8.53
CA PHE A 75 -4.45 6.05 -9.76
C PHE A 75 -4.07 5.29 -11.03
N LYS A 76 -2.89 4.65 -11.06
CA LYS A 76 -2.48 3.82 -12.20
C LYS A 76 -3.43 2.65 -12.41
N GLU A 77 -3.82 1.98 -11.33
CA GLU A 77 -4.79 0.87 -11.38
C GLU A 77 -6.14 1.35 -11.94
N GLN A 78 -6.65 2.49 -11.48
CA GLN A 78 -7.89 3.08 -12.00
C GLN A 78 -7.80 3.47 -13.48
N THR A 79 -6.67 4.04 -13.94
CA THR A 79 -6.49 4.37 -15.36
C THR A 79 -6.47 3.13 -16.24
N MET A 80 -5.84 2.03 -15.79
CA MET A 80 -5.84 0.78 -16.55
C MET A 80 -7.24 0.19 -16.69
N ASP A 81 -8.10 0.29 -15.67
CA ASP A 81 -9.48 -0.17 -15.75
C ASP A 81 -10.28 0.63 -16.80
N ILE A 82 -10.12 1.96 -16.84
CA ILE A 82 -10.76 2.82 -17.84
C ILE A 82 -10.25 2.50 -19.25
N GLU A 83 -8.94 2.34 -19.42
CA GLU A 83 -8.34 1.96 -20.71
C GLU A 83 -8.84 0.60 -21.18
N LYS A 84 -8.96 -0.37 -20.27
CA LYS A 84 -9.48 -1.71 -20.58
C LYS A 84 -10.94 -1.65 -21.02
N ILE A 85 -11.79 -0.95 -20.25
CA ILE A 85 -13.21 -0.77 -20.59
C ILE A 85 -13.34 -0.07 -21.96
N ALA A 86 -12.56 1.00 -22.19
CA ALA A 86 -12.56 1.70 -23.47
C ALA A 86 -12.14 0.78 -24.62
N LYS A 87 -11.10 -0.04 -24.44
CA LYS A 87 -10.64 -1.00 -25.44
C LYS A 87 -11.67 -2.07 -25.74
N GLU A 88 -12.32 -2.63 -24.73
CA GLU A 88 -13.40 -3.60 -24.88
C GLU A 88 -14.59 -3.00 -25.66
N ASN A 89 -15.02 -1.79 -25.27
CA ASN A 89 -16.10 -1.06 -25.95
C ASN A 89 -15.77 -0.79 -27.42
N LEU A 90 -14.59 -0.27 -27.72
CA LEU A 90 -14.15 0.01 -29.10
C LEU A 90 -14.06 -1.27 -29.94
N THR A 91 -13.63 -2.39 -29.35
CA THR A 91 -13.59 -3.68 -30.04
C THR A 91 -14.99 -4.17 -30.39
N GLN A 92 -15.95 -4.06 -29.46
CA GLN A 92 -17.34 -4.43 -29.71
C GLN A 92 -17.99 -3.58 -30.80
N ILE A 93 -17.77 -2.25 -30.75
CA ILE A 93 -18.25 -1.32 -31.78
C ILE A 93 -17.68 -1.72 -33.15
N GLY A 94 -16.36 -1.90 -33.25
CA GLY A 94 -15.72 -2.28 -34.52
C GLY A 94 -16.15 -3.67 -35.05
N ALA A 95 -16.51 -4.60 -34.17
CA ALA A 95 -17.05 -5.91 -34.57
C ALA A 95 -18.48 -5.81 -35.12
N MET A 96 -19.31 -4.88 -34.61
CA MET A 96 -20.67 -4.66 -35.11
C MET A 96 -20.67 -4.08 -36.53
N PHE A 97 -19.70 -3.23 -36.87
CA PHE A 97 -19.59 -2.60 -38.20
C PHE A 97 -18.79 -3.41 -39.24
N LYS A 98 -18.27 -4.59 -38.90
CA LYS A 98 -17.60 -5.50 -39.85
C LYS A 98 -18.55 -6.54 -40.49
N ASN A 99 -19.80 -6.58 -40.06
CA ASN A 99 -20.82 -7.51 -40.57
C ASN A 99 -21.79 -6.84 -41.58
N GLU A 100 -21.42 -5.68 -42.12
CA GLU A 100 -21.98 -5.06 -43.34
C GLU A 100 -20.96 -5.14 -44.47
#